data_AF-A0AA36MZP7-F1
#
_entry.id   AF-A0AA36MZP7-F1
#
_cell.length_a   1.000
_cell.length_b   1.000
_cell.length_c   1.000
_cell.angle_alpha   90.00
_cell.angle_beta   90.00
_cell.angle_gamma   90.00
#
_symmetry.space_group_name_H-M   'P 1'
#
loop_
_entity.id
_entity.type
_entity.pdbx_description
1 polymer ?
#
loop_
_entity_poly.entity_id
_entity_poly.type
_entity_poly.pdbx_seq_one_letter_code
_entity_poly.pdbx_strand_id
1 'polypeptide(L)'
;MPVDLVAKAVKSGQEDPDQVILQTWDFAGQEMFYSMAHVFITSPGIYVLVVNLAAWLDAVAAPEPMCSCGLPLELSDSLDFWLAAVLVHAPDARLIIVGSHDDMIPSKLSSVVRERVNNYLMQRLDNPAFHSRLHVNEEEQLLFFPVDNSRSTDAGRGVARLRRALDQLALEAAEEAGWIPTRWAQFFSVLTSRRSAEAEAKRMHYVTLEELKELAQRFGIMGTELDSFLALFHGLGQLLYFRGSPGVVLEPQWLLDAMAQVVGCPRVLQRHSHDTAALWQRGELSAKLLASLWSTERSPQATSGGIFQRLRMVAKSERDEETLRAFLEHFGLLVPVPSTGLSGARSWLVPSLLPKRNHPAAGPAEALGKASLFFDFHGALRQLLPSLLPRLFAELQKSEDLSSQVKMVLPGLLGLLHEVSGAADLRDSGVGF
;
A
#
# COMPACT_ATOMS: atom_id res chain seq x y z
N MET A 1 -9.77 20.91 2.80
CA MET A 1 -8.86 20.74 1.66
C MET A 1 -7.75 21.78 1.73
N PRO A 2 -6.57 21.59 1.10
CA PRO A 2 -5.51 22.60 1.07
C PRO A 2 -6.02 23.98 0.61
N VAL A 3 -6.93 24.02 -0.36
CA VAL A 3 -7.56 25.26 -0.83
C VAL A 3 -8.50 25.89 0.21
N ASP A 4 -9.21 25.09 1.01
CA ASP A 4 -10.02 25.62 2.11
C ASP A 4 -9.13 26.19 3.22
N LEU A 5 -7.93 25.62 3.42
CA LEU A 5 -6.95 26.08 4.38
C LEU A 5 -6.23 27.34 3.90
N VAL A 6 -5.90 27.44 2.61
CA VAL A 6 -5.44 28.69 1.98
C VAL A 6 -6.53 29.77 2.09
N ALA A 7 -7.78 29.43 1.77
CA ALA A 7 -8.90 30.35 1.92
C ALA A 7 -9.17 30.72 3.40
N LYS A 8 -8.87 29.82 4.35
CA LYS A 8 -9.02 30.06 5.79
C LYS A 8 -7.87 30.90 6.35
N ALA A 9 -6.63 30.68 5.90
CA ALA A 9 -5.44 31.47 6.23
C ALA A 9 -5.56 32.91 5.71
N VAL A 10 -6.00 33.06 4.45
CA VAL A 10 -6.31 34.37 3.84
C VAL A 10 -7.46 35.08 4.59
N LYS A 11 -8.46 34.33 5.09
CA LYS A 11 -9.56 34.90 5.89
C LYS A 11 -9.18 35.23 7.33
N SER A 12 -8.22 34.54 7.94
CA SER A 12 -7.82 34.76 9.34
C SER A 12 -6.80 35.88 9.53
N GLY A 13 -6.23 36.43 8.46
CA GLY A 13 -5.27 37.54 8.53
C GLY A 13 -3.96 37.22 9.26
N GLN A 14 -3.75 35.97 9.64
CA GLN A 14 -2.49 35.40 10.10
C GLN A 14 -1.91 34.60 8.94
N GLU A 15 -1.26 35.29 8.01
CA GLU A 15 -0.37 34.64 7.06
C GLU A 15 0.94 34.38 7.82
N ASP A 16 1.11 33.16 8.32
CA ASP A 16 2.44 32.66 8.60
C ASP A 16 2.99 32.14 7.26
N PRO A 17 3.92 32.88 6.62
CA PRO A 17 4.42 32.53 5.29
C PRO A 17 5.10 31.15 5.24
N ASP A 18 5.46 30.60 6.41
CA ASP A 18 6.16 29.32 6.56
C ASP A 18 5.22 28.18 6.99
N GLN A 19 3.89 28.35 6.86
CA GLN A 19 2.93 27.32 7.26
C GLN A 19 2.95 26.12 6.29
N VAL A 20 3.57 25.02 6.73
CA VAL A 20 3.50 23.72 6.03
C VAL A 20 2.28 22.91 6.50
N ILE A 21 1.52 22.35 5.55
CA ILE A 21 0.37 21.49 5.83
C ILE A 21 0.75 20.05 5.51
N LEU A 22 0.73 19.19 6.54
CA LEU A 22 0.93 17.75 6.38
C LEU A 22 -0.41 17.02 6.24
N GLN A 23 -0.49 16.11 5.27
CA GLN A 23 -1.57 15.16 5.14
C GLN A 23 -1.06 13.76 5.48
N THR A 24 -1.63 13.15 6.52
CA THR A 24 -1.23 11.83 7.00
C THR A 24 -2.10 10.74 6.40
N TRP A 25 -1.47 9.67 5.94
CA TRP A 25 -2.12 8.44 5.51
C TRP A 25 -1.68 7.29 6.42
N ASP A 26 -2.66 6.53 6.93
CA ASP A 26 -2.41 5.33 7.74
C ASP A 26 -2.70 4.10 6.87
N PHE A 27 -1.63 3.43 6.44
CA PHE A 27 -1.72 2.20 5.65
C PHE A 27 -1.75 1.00 6.58
N ALA A 28 -2.76 0.15 6.41
CA ALA A 28 -2.86 -1.08 7.17
C ALA A 28 -1.64 -1.98 6.85
N GLY A 29 -0.80 -2.21 7.86
CA GLY A 29 0.44 -2.99 7.76
C GLY A 29 0.27 -4.50 7.57
N GLN A 30 -0.96 -4.99 7.39
CA GLN A 30 -1.29 -6.41 7.31
C GLN A 30 -0.94 -6.96 5.91
N GLU A 31 -0.41 -8.19 5.87
CA GLU A 31 0.06 -8.85 4.62
C GLU A 31 -0.99 -8.84 3.51
N MET A 32 -2.27 -9.01 3.87
CA MET A 32 -3.38 -8.98 2.92
C MET A 32 -3.42 -7.70 2.07
N PHE A 33 -2.90 -6.57 2.56
CA PHE A 33 -2.92 -5.30 1.84
C PHE A 33 -1.65 -5.01 1.03
N TYR A 34 -0.65 -5.90 1.04
CA TYR A 34 0.62 -5.71 0.34
C TYR A 34 0.44 -5.57 -1.18
N SER A 35 -0.54 -6.27 -1.74
CA SER A 35 -0.88 -6.19 -3.18
C SER A 35 -1.37 -4.80 -3.60
N MET A 36 -1.73 -3.92 -2.66
CA MET A 36 -2.22 -2.56 -2.93
C MET A 36 -1.15 -1.49 -2.72
N ALA A 37 -0.01 -1.84 -2.10
CA ALA A 37 1.00 -0.87 -1.66
C ALA A 37 1.53 0.01 -2.81
N HIS A 38 1.73 -0.56 -4.00
CA HIS A 38 2.22 0.16 -5.18
C HIS A 38 1.28 1.23 -5.72
N VAL A 39 0.02 1.28 -5.27
CA VAL A 39 -0.97 2.27 -5.69
C VAL A 39 -0.90 3.53 -4.84
N PHE A 40 -0.45 3.42 -3.59
CA PHE A 40 -0.54 4.54 -2.64
C PHE A 40 0.80 4.97 -2.06
N ILE A 41 1.85 4.17 -2.22
CA ILE A 41 3.21 4.62 -1.97
C ILE A 41 3.63 5.49 -3.16
N THR A 42 3.87 6.77 -2.90
CA THR A 42 4.11 7.83 -3.88
C THR A 42 5.33 8.67 -3.48
N SER A 43 5.86 9.43 -4.44
CA SER A 43 7.01 10.31 -4.24
C SER A 43 6.70 11.71 -4.78
N PRO A 44 7.14 12.80 -4.11
CA PRO A 44 7.89 12.84 -2.85
C PRO A 44 6.97 12.63 -1.61
N GLY A 45 7.55 12.25 -0.48
CA GLY A 45 6.79 12.06 0.77
C GLY A 45 7.68 11.80 1.99
N ILE A 46 7.08 11.84 3.18
CA ILE A 46 7.73 11.44 4.44
C ILE A 46 7.07 10.15 4.91
N TYR A 47 7.83 9.06 4.89
CA TYR A 47 7.38 7.75 5.36
C TYR A 47 7.79 7.55 6.81
N VAL A 48 6.80 7.27 7.65
CA VAL A 48 7.01 6.98 9.08
C VAL A 48 6.79 5.49 9.29
N LEU A 49 7.87 4.74 9.46
CA LEU A 49 7.82 3.31 9.73
C LEU A 49 7.78 3.08 11.23
N VAL A 50 6.66 2.53 11.72
CA VAL A 50 6.43 2.35 13.16
C VAL A 50 6.73 0.91 13.57
N VAL A 51 7.70 0.72 14.46
CA VAL A 51 8.11 -0.58 15.02
C VAL A 51 7.63 -0.66 16.46
N ASN A 52 7.12 -1.81 16.88
CA ASN A 52 6.76 -2.07 18.27
C ASN A 52 8.01 -2.51 19.06
N LEU A 53 8.53 -1.66 19.94
CA LEU A 53 9.72 -2.00 20.73
C LEU A 53 9.43 -3.06 21.80
N ALA A 54 8.19 -3.13 22.32
CA ALA A 54 7.82 -4.11 23.32
C ALA A 54 7.91 -5.56 22.79
N ALA A 55 7.73 -5.76 21.48
CA ALA A 55 7.89 -7.07 20.85
C ALA A 55 9.33 -7.65 20.98
N TRP A 56 10.30 -6.80 21.31
CA TRP A 56 11.70 -7.18 21.50
C TRP A 56 12.03 -7.60 22.94
N LEU A 57 11.10 -7.44 23.87
CA LEU A 57 11.26 -7.89 25.26
C LEU A 57 11.28 -9.43 25.34
N ASP A 58 10.34 -10.08 24.65
CA ASP A 58 10.10 -11.52 24.72
C ASP A 58 10.81 -12.32 23.63
N ALA A 59 11.56 -11.63 22.76
CA ALA A 59 12.28 -12.23 21.63
C ALA A 59 13.51 -13.07 22.06
N VAL A 60 13.50 -13.56 23.31
CA VAL A 60 14.43 -14.51 23.92
C VAL A 60 13.67 -15.77 24.44
N ALA A 61 12.33 -15.76 24.48
CA ALA A 61 11.53 -16.78 25.17
C ALA A 61 10.37 -17.41 24.35
N ALA A 62 10.15 -17.02 23.09
CA ALA A 62 8.99 -17.49 22.31
C ALA A 62 9.24 -18.82 21.56
N PRO A 63 8.24 -19.72 21.47
CA PRO A 63 8.28 -20.97 20.69
C PRO A 63 8.00 -20.80 19.17
N GLU A 64 7.82 -19.56 18.71
CA GLU A 64 7.62 -19.19 17.30
C GLU A 64 8.92 -19.34 16.49
N PRO A 65 8.87 -19.55 15.15
CA PRO A 65 10.07 -19.55 14.34
C PRO A 65 10.70 -18.15 14.34
N MET A 66 12.00 -18.10 14.65
CA MET A 66 12.76 -16.88 14.84
C MET A 66 13.74 -16.69 13.68
N CYS A 67 13.97 -15.44 13.24
CA CYS A 67 15.12 -15.15 12.38
C CYS A 67 16.43 -15.42 13.14
N SER A 68 17.56 -15.48 12.42
CA SER A 68 18.90 -15.55 13.01
C SER A 68 19.20 -14.42 14.02
N CYS A 69 18.48 -13.31 13.90
CA CYS A 69 18.50 -12.15 14.79
C CYS A 69 17.64 -12.28 16.07
N GLY A 70 16.88 -13.38 16.20
CA GLY A 70 15.99 -13.63 17.32
C GLY A 70 14.76 -12.72 17.35
N LEU A 71 14.20 -12.32 16.21
CA LEU A 71 12.85 -11.75 16.09
C LEU A 71 11.87 -12.79 15.57
N PRO A 72 10.57 -12.69 15.90
CA PRO A 72 9.53 -13.42 15.18
C PRO A 72 9.63 -13.13 13.69
N LEU A 73 9.67 -14.18 12.85
CA LEU A 73 9.85 -14.04 11.40
C LEU A 73 8.84 -13.08 10.77
N GLU A 74 7.57 -13.13 11.18
CA GLU A 74 6.51 -12.26 10.66
C GLU A 74 6.82 -10.76 10.82
N LEU A 75 7.39 -10.36 11.96
CA LEU A 75 7.79 -8.97 12.21
C LEU A 75 8.97 -8.55 11.32
N SER A 76 9.93 -9.45 11.15
CA SER A 76 11.08 -9.25 10.27
C SER A 76 10.63 -9.08 8.81
N ASP A 77 9.81 -10.01 8.31
CA ASP A 77 9.34 -10.03 6.93
C ASP A 77 8.45 -8.83 6.61
N SER A 78 7.61 -8.42 7.56
CA SER A 78 6.78 -7.22 7.41
C SER A 78 7.62 -5.95 7.30
N LEU A 79 8.64 -5.80 8.17
CA LEU A 79 9.55 -4.67 8.09
C LEU A 79 10.30 -4.63 6.75
N ASP A 80 10.83 -5.78 6.34
CA ASP A 80 11.57 -5.92 5.09
C ASP A 80 10.70 -5.57 3.87
N PHE A 81 9.44 -6.03 3.85
CA PHE A 81 8.48 -5.70 2.81
C PHE A 81 8.26 -4.18 2.72
N TRP A 82 7.94 -3.53 3.84
CA TRP A 82 7.61 -2.10 3.84
C TRP A 82 8.83 -1.23 3.49
N LEU A 83 10.02 -1.59 3.96
CA LEU A 83 11.27 -0.93 3.55
C LEU A 83 11.51 -1.06 2.04
N ALA A 84 11.34 -2.27 1.49
CA ALA A 84 11.48 -2.48 0.05
C ALA A 84 10.42 -1.73 -0.75
N ALA A 85 9.18 -1.68 -0.26
CA ALA A 85 8.07 -0.98 -0.92
C ALA A 85 8.31 0.52 -1.00
N VAL A 86 8.77 1.16 0.09
CA VAL A 86 9.17 2.57 0.08
C VAL A 86 10.37 2.77 -0.84
N LEU A 87 11.38 1.91 -0.77
CA LEU A 87 12.59 2.04 -1.58
C LEU A 87 12.31 2.06 -3.09
N VAL A 88 11.40 1.18 -3.55
CA VAL A 88 11.07 0.97 -4.96
C VAL A 88 9.99 1.93 -5.46
N HIS A 89 8.94 2.17 -4.67
CA HIS A 89 7.80 2.97 -5.12
C HIS A 89 7.92 4.46 -4.79
N ALA A 90 8.78 4.83 -3.82
CA ALA A 90 9.00 6.21 -3.41
C ALA A 90 10.51 6.56 -3.37
N PRO A 91 11.17 6.61 -4.54
CA PRO A 91 12.62 6.79 -4.61
C PRO A 91 13.13 8.13 -4.05
N ASP A 92 12.33 9.19 -4.06
CA ASP A 92 12.73 10.50 -3.55
C ASP A 92 12.11 10.81 -2.18
N ALA A 93 11.58 9.79 -1.51
CA ALA A 93 10.96 9.97 -0.21
C ALA A 93 11.94 9.89 0.95
N ARG A 94 11.61 10.65 2.00
CA ARG A 94 12.29 10.67 3.29
C ARG A 94 11.73 9.56 4.17
N LEU A 95 12.59 8.92 4.95
CA LEU A 95 12.21 7.83 5.86
C LEU A 95 12.54 8.20 7.30
N ILE A 96 11.58 8.04 8.19
CA ILE A 96 11.78 8.06 9.65
C ILE A 96 11.31 6.73 10.20
N ILE A 97 12.07 6.19 11.16
CA ILE A 97 11.66 5.02 11.94
C ILE A 97 11.26 5.46 13.34
N VAL A 98 10.11 5.00 13.81
CA VAL A 98 9.56 5.29 15.15
C VAL A 98 9.47 3.99 15.92
N GLY A 99 10.14 3.94 17.07
CA GLY A 99 10.01 2.86 18.03
C GLY A 99 8.86 3.16 18.99
N SER A 100 7.68 2.62 18.73
CA SER A 100 6.50 2.75 19.60
C SER A 100 6.55 1.83 20.82
N HIS A 101 5.67 2.09 21.78
CA HIS A 101 5.53 1.28 23.00
C HIS A 101 6.80 1.24 23.87
N ASP A 102 7.61 2.30 23.82
CA ASP A 102 8.79 2.41 24.67
C ASP A 102 8.42 2.43 26.17
N ASP A 103 7.21 2.90 26.49
CA ASP A 103 6.60 2.91 27.83
C ASP A 103 6.30 1.52 28.39
N MET A 104 6.18 0.51 27.53
CA MET A 104 5.95 -0.87 27.94
C MET A 104 7.26 -1.58 28.32
N ILE A 105 8.42 -0.95 28.11
CA ILE A 105 9.73 -1.51 28.42
C ILE A 105 10.13 -1.10 29.85
N PRO A 106 10.44 -2.07 30.74
CA PRO A 106 10.96 -1.74 32.06
C PRO A 106 12.23 -0.87 31.96
N SER A 107 12.32 0.22 32.73
CA SER A 107 13.40 1.22 32.58
C SER A 107 14.82 0.66 32.68
N LYS A 108 15.00 -0.48 33.37
CA LYS A 108 16.28 -1.19 33.48
C LYS A 108 16.70 -1.91 32.19
N LEU A 109 15.76 -2.16 31.29
CA LEU A 109 15.95 -2.89 30.02
C LEU A 109 15.85 -1.97 28.80
N SER A 110 15.41 -0.72 28.94
CA SER A 110 15.20 0.21 27.82
C SER A 110 16.45 0.38 26.94
N SER A 111 17.64 0.56 27.54
CA SER A 111 18.88 0.71 26.76
C SER A 111 19.20 -0.56 25.97
N VAL A 112 19.05 -1.74 26.58
CA VAL A 112 19.35 -3.03 25.95
C VAL A 112 18.40 -3.31 24.79
N VAL A 113 17.10 -3.07 24.98
CA VAL A 113 16.11 -3.25 23.92
C VAL A 113 16.35 -2.28 22.77
N ARG A 114 16.58 -0.99 23.06
CA ARG A 114 16.86 0.02 22.03
C ARG A 114 18.13 -0.29 21.25
N GLU A 115 19.20 -0.72 21.93
CA GLU A 115 20.44 -1.15 21.28
C GLU A 115 20.21 -2.36 20.37
N ARG A 116 19.45 -3.36 20.82
CA ARG A 116 19.12 -4.55 20.02
C ARG A 116 18.35 -4.18 18.75
N VAL A 117 17.33 -3.33 18.87
CA VAL A 117 16.54 -2.83 17.74
C VAL A 117 17.43 -2.02 16.79
N ASN A 118 18.29 -1.16 17.33
CA ASN A 118 19.20 -0.32 16.55
C ASN A 118 20.18 -1.17 15.73
N ASN A 119 20.81 -2.17 16.35
CA ASN A 119 21.74 -3.09 15.69
C ASN A 119 21.06 -3.89 14.58
N TYR A 120 19.81 -4.31 14.81
CA TYR A 120 19.02 -4.98 13.78
C TYR A 120 18.74 -4.05 12.59
N LEU A 121 18.31 -2.81 12.86
CA LEU A 121 18.06 -1.84 11.81
C LEU A 121 19.35 -1.50 11.04
N MET A 122 20.50 -1.39 11.72
CA MET A 122 21.81 -1.18 11.07
C MET A 122 22.09 -2.28 10.04
N GLN A 123 21.86 -3.55 10.37
CA GLN A 123 22.09 -4.66 9.44
C GLN A 123 21.14 -4.63 8.23
N ARG A 124 19.88 -4.24 8.43
CA ARG A 124 18.87 -4.22 7.36
C ARG A 124 18.97 -3.00 6.45
N LEU A 125 19.41 -1.88 7.02
CA LEU A 125 19.54 -0.59 6.35
C LEU A 125 20.96 -0.35 5.86
N ASP A 126 21.85 -1.35 5.92
CA ASP A 126 23.19 -1.35 5.30
C ASP A 126 23.09 -1.45 3.77
N ASN A 127 22.40 -0.47 3.19
CA ASN A 127 22.24 -0.25 1.77
C ASN A 127 22.35 1.26 1.53
N PRO A 128 23.27 1.70 0.65
CA PRO A 128 23.44 3.12 0.33
C PRO A 128 22.16 3.85 -0.06
N ALA A 129 21.19 3.13 -0.64
CA ALA A 129 19.91 3.69 -1.02
C ALA A 129 19.04 4.15 0.17
N PHE A 130 19.26 3.61 1.38
CA PHE A 130 18.59 4.08 2.60
C PHE A 130 19.38 5.19 3.29
N HIS A 131 20.72 5.17 3.24
CA HIS A 131 21.56 6.11 3.99
C HIS A 131 21.27 7.58 3.66
N SER A 132 20.96 7.91 2.40
CA SER A 132 20.64 9.29 2.02
C SER A 132 19.19 9.70 2.32
N ARG A 133 18.33 8.75 2.70
CA ARG A 133 16.88 8.96 2.87
C ARG A 133 16.42 8.87 4.31
N LEU A 134 17.16 8.12 5.14
CA LEU A 134 16.84 7.89 6.53
C LEU A 134 17.22 9.10 7.38
N HIS A 135 16.23 9.68 8.05
CA HIS A 135 16.45 10.68 9.08
C HIS A 135 16.55 10.00 10.44
N VAL A 136 17.72 10.12 11.07
CA VAL A 136 18.08 9.42 12.31
C VAL A 136 17.90 10.30 13.54
N ASN A 137 17.78 9.68 14.70
CA ASN A 137 17.73 10.38 15.98
C ASN A 137 19.15 10.63 16.50
N GLU A 138 19.74 11.74 16.04
CA GLU A 138 21.11 12.13 16.42
C GLU A 138 21.27 12.35 17.94
N GLU A 139 20.25 12.88 18.61
CA GLU A 139 20.31 13.18 20.05
C GLU A 139 20.49 11.92 20.91
N GLU A 140 19.90 10.79 20.50
CA GLU A 140 20.05 9.50 21.19
C GLU A 140 21.01 8.53 20.49
N GLN A 141 21.60 8.92 19.36
CA GLN A 141 22.47 8.05 18.55
C GLN A 141 21.76 6.75 18.13
N LEU A 142 20.49 6.88 17.72
CA LEU A 142 19.65 5.76 17.27
C LEU A 142 19.17 6.01 15.83
N LEU A 143 19.02 4.94 15.04
CA LEU A 143 18.40 4.99 13.72
C LEU A 143 16.88 5.25 13.76
N PHE A 144 16.29 5.33 14.97
CA PHE A 144 14.86 5.51 15.18
C PHE A 144 14.57 6.44 16.37
N PHE A 145 13.34 6.95 16.42
CA PHE A 145 12.84 7.78 17.52
C PHE A 145 12.03 6.91 18.49
N PRO A 146 12.53 6.60 19.71
CA PRO A 146 11.72 5.92 20.72
C PRO A 146 10.63 6.85 21.22
N VAL A 147 9.40 6.34 21.22
CA VAL A 147 8.20 7.07 21.61
C VAL A 147 7.47 6.28 22.70
N ASP A 148 7.27 6.98 23.80
CA ASP A 148 6.33 6.64 24.85
C ASP A 148 4.90 6.92 24.35
N ASN A 149 4.10 5.85 24.24
CA ASN A 149 2.72 5.96 23.80
C ASN A 149 1.77 6.35 24.95
N SER A 150 2.24 6.29 26.20
CA SER A 150 1.55 6.84 27.35
C SER A 150 1.69 8.37 27.36
N ARG A 151 0.72 9.08 27.93
CA ARG A 151 0.82 10.54 28.07
C ARG A 151 1.66 10.96 29.29
N SER A 152 2.46 10.07 29.89
CA SER A 152 2.89 10.22 31.29
C SER A 152 4.35 9.96 31.63
N THR A 153 5.08 9.06 30.97
CA THR A 153 6.36 8.58 31.52
C THR A 153 7.61 9.32 31.01
N ASP A 154 7.62 9.82 29.77
CA ASP A 154 8.77 10.56 29.19
C ASP A 154 8.60 12.09 29.17
N ALA A 155 7.52 12.61 29.76
CA ALA A 155 7.09 14.01 29.69
C ALA A 155 6.89 14.54 28.25
N GLY A 156 6.62 13.66 27.29
CA GLY A 156 6.46 13.96 25.87
C GLY A 156 7.76 14.24 25.13
N ARG A 157 8.93 13.98 25.72
CA ARG A 157 10.24 14.30 25.10
C ARG A 157 10.50 13.52 23.81
N GLY A 158 10.14 12.24 23.75
CA GLY A 158 10.24 11.41 22.54
C GLY A 158 9.36 11.96 21.42
N VAL A 159 8.10 12.23 21.72
CA VAL A 159 7.14 12.82 20.78
C VAL A 159 7.58 14.21 20.31
N ALA A 160 8.09 15.06 21.22
CA ALA A 160 8.55 16.40 20.88
C ALA A 160 9.77 16.37 19.93
N ARG A 161 10.68 15.42 20.11
CA ARG A 161 11.82 15.21 19.19
C ARG A 161 11.37 14.72 17.83
N LEU A 162 10.52 13.70 17.80
CA LEU A 162 9.94 13.20 16.55
C LEU A 162 9.20 14.33 15.80
N ARG A 163 8.44 15.15 16.52
CA ARG A 163 7.76 16.32 15.94
C ARG A 163 8.76 17.32 15.33
N ARG A 164 9.84 17.68 16.04
CA ARG A 164 10.88 18.56 15.50
C ARG A 164 11.50 18.00 14.21
N ALA A 165 11.81 16.71 14.19
CA ALA A 165 12.34 16.03 13.01
C ALA A 165 11.34 16.06 11.84
N LEU A 166 10.07 15.74 12.09
CA LEU A 166 9.02 15.79 11.07
C LEU A 166 8.78 17.21 10.54
N ASP A 167 8.73 18.21 11.42
CA ASP A 167 8.53 19.62 11.05
C ASP A 167 9.71 20.10 10.16
N GLN A 168 10.95 19.73 10.49
CA GLN A 168 12.12 20.03 9.66
C GLN A 168 12.04 19.36 8.29
N LEU A 169 11.80 18.05 8.23
CA LEU A 169 11.68 17.33 6.96
C LEU A 169 10.54 17.86 6.09
N ALA A 170 9.43 18.29 6.71
CA ALA A 170 8.30 18.87 6.01
C ALA A 170 8.66 20.21 5.36
N LEU A 171 9.45 21.04 6.06
CA LEU A 171 9.94 22.31 5.54
C LEU A 171 10.91 22.09 4.37
N GLU A 172 11.90 21.22 4.53
CA GLU A 172 12.85 20.88 3.45
C GLU A 172 12.12 20.33 2.21
N ALA A 173 11.14 19.45 2.40
CA ALA A 173 10.34 18.91 1.30
C ALA A 173 9.49 19.98 0.60
N ALA A 174 8.96 20.95 1.35
CA ALA A 174 8.20 22.06 0.79
C ALA A 174 9.10 23.01 -0.02
N GLU A 175 10.31 23.29 0.45
CA GLU A 175 11.31 24.09 -0.26
C GLU A 175 11.73 23.42 -1.58
N GLU A 176 11.97 22.12 -1.57
CA GLU A 176 12.31 21.33 -2.77
C GLU A 176 11.19 21.28 -3.81
N ALA A 177 9.92 21.19 -3.37
CA ALA A 177 8.78 21.16 -4.26
C ALA A 177 8.58 22.49 -5.02
N GLY A 178 9.04 23.60 -4.45
CA GLY A 178 9.02 24.92 -5.08
C GLY A 178 7.61 25.51 -5.25
N TRP A 179 7.53 26.55 -6.09
CA TRP A 179 6.30 27.32 -6.27
C TRP A 179 5.29 26.60 -7.17
N ILE A 180 4.04 26.48 -6.68
CA ILE A 180 2.92 25.98 -7.48
C ILE A 180 2.28 27.14 -8.25
N PRO A 181 2.16 27.06 -9.60
CA PRO A 181 1.49 28.10 -10.37
C PRO A 181 0.05 28.34 -9.90
N THR A 182 -0.36 29.61 -9.75
CA THR A 182 -1.73 29.95 -9.32
C THR A 182 -2.80 29.34 -10.22
N ARG A 183 -2.54 29.21 -11.53
CA ARG A 183 -3.43 28.54 -12.49
C ARG A 183 -3.65 27.07 -12.13
N TRP A 184 -2.61 26.37 -11.68
CA TRP A 184 -2.70 24.98 -11.24
C TRP A 184 -3.50 24.88 -9.94
N ALA A 185 -3.25 25.77 -8.98
CA ALA A 185 -4.02 25.82 -7.74
C ALA A 185 -5.52 26.08 -8.00
N GLN A 186 -5.84 27.00 -8.91
CA GLN A 186 -7.23 27.28 -9.34
C GLN A 186 -7.87 26.08 -10.05
N PHE A 187 -7.14 25.45 -10.99
CA PHE A 187 -7.61 24.25 -11.68
C PHE A 187 -7.88 23.11 -10.68
N PHE A 188 -6.96 22.86 -9.75
CA PHE A 188 -7.12 21.86 -8.70
C PHE A 188 -8.31 22.21 -7.79
N SER A 189 -8.51 23.48 -7.42
CA SER A 189 -9.68 23.91 -6.66
C SER A 189 -10.99 23.59 -7.37
N VAL A 190 -11.08 23.84 -8.67
CA VAL A 190 -12.28 23.56 -9.48
C VAL A 190 -12.47 22.06 -9.70
N LEU A 191 -11.38 21.31 -9.85
CA LEU A 191 -11.42 19.85 -9.94
C LEU A 191 -11.91 19.23 -8.63
N THR A 192 -11.49 19.77 -7.49
CA THR A 192 -11.78 19.21 -6.17
C THR A 192 -13.04 19.75 -5.50
N SER A 193 -13.57 20.90 -5.91
CA SER A 193 -14.87 21.41 -5.45
C SER A 193 -16.03 20.46 -5.80
N ARG A 194 -15.85 19.64 -6.85
CA ARG A 194 -16.77 18.57 -7.23
C ARG A 194 -16.79 17.40 -6.23
N ARG A 195 -15.79 17.30 -5.34
CA ARG A 195 -15.77 16.34 -4.22
C ARG A 195 -16.69 16.81 -3.10
N SER A 196 -16.79 18.11 -2.85
CA SER A 196 -17.52 18.69 -1.72
C SER A 196 -18.94 19.13 -2.08
N ALA A 197 -19.53 18.59 -3.14
CA ALA A 197 -20.91 18.91 -3.50
C ALA A 197 -21.86 18.50 -2.36
N GLU A 198 -22.70 19.43 -1.91
CA GLU A 198 -23.65 19.21 -0.79
C GLU A 198 -24.61 18.05 -1.06
N ALA A 199 -24.98 17.87 -2.33
CA ALA A 199 -25.71 16.70 -2.76
C ALA A 199 -24.73 15.53 -2.98
N GLU A 200 -24.84 14.50 -2.13
CA GLU A 200 -24.05 13.27 -2.21
C GLU A 200 -24.13 12.60 -3.60
N ALA A 201 -25.25 12.76 -4.32
CA ALA A 201 -25.45 12.27 -5.69
C ALA A 201 -24.66 13.03 -6.77
N LYS A 202 -24.12 14.22 -6.44
CA LYS A 202 -23.28 15.03 -7.33
C LYS A 202 -21.80 14.98 -6.96
N ARG A 203 -21.45 14.23 -5.90
CA ARG A 203 -20.08 14.04 -5.45
C ARG A 203 -19.32 13.20 -6.48
N MET A 204 -18.24 13.75 -7.03
CA MET A 204 -17.39 13.03 -7.97
C MET A 204 -16.14 12.50 -7.27
N HIS A 205 -15.99 11.17 -7.26
CA HIS A 205 -14.81 10.50 -6.71
C HIS A 205 -13.66 10.36 -7.72
N TYR A 206 -13.95 10.50 -9.01
CA TYR A 206 -13.00 10.45 -10.12
C TYR A 206 -13.47 11.34 -11.28
N VAL A 207 -12.59 11.54 -12.27
CA VAL A 207 -12.92 12.13 -13.58
C VAL A 207 -12.26 11.30 -14.68
N THR A 208 -12.90 11.21 -15.85
CA THR A 208 -12.25 10.58 -17.01
C THR A 208 -11.13 11.46 -17.56
N LEU A 209 -10.25 10.89 -18.39
CA LEU A 209 -9.18 11.67 -19.02
C LEU A 209 -9.73 12.70 -20.00
N GLU A 210 -10.84 12.40 -20.68
CA GLU A 210 -11.53 13.32 -21.57
C GLU A 210 -12.09 14.52 -20.79
N GLU A 211 -12.87 14.26 -19.74
CA GLU A 211 -13.46 15.29 -18.87
C GLU A 211 -12.38 16.18 -18.24
N LEU A 212 -11.26 15.57 -17.83
CA LEU A 212 -10.10 16.29 -17.30
C LEU A 212 -9.48 17.22 -18.34
N LYS A 213 -9.22 16.72 -19.56
CA LYS A 213 -8.61 17.51 -20.64
C LYS A 213 -9.50 18.68 -21.06
N GLU A 214 -10.80 18.47 -21.18
CA GLU A 214 -11.78 19.53 -21.46
C GLU A 214 -11.78 20.59 -20.36
N LEU A 215 -11.70 20.18 -19.10
CA LEU A 215 -11.64 21.13 -17.98
C LEU A 215 -10.31 21.89 -17.97
N ALA A 216 -9.18 21.19 -18.15
CA ALA A 216 -7.84 21.78 -18.15
C ALA A 216 -7.67 22.82 -19.27
N GLN A 217 -8.25 22.57 -20.45
CA GLN A 217 -8.28 23.51 -21.56
C GLN A 217 -8.87 24.88 -21.18
N ARG A 218 -9.87 24.93 -20.31
CA ARG A 218 -10.49 26.18 -19.85
C ARG A 218 -9.55 27.05 -19.01
N PHE A 219 -8.50 26.44 -18.44
CA PHE A 219 -7.42 27.12 -17.71
C PHE A 219 -6.16 27.30 -18.56
N GLY A 220 -6.20 26.91 -19.84
CA GLY A 220 -5.05 26.91 -20.74
C GLY A 220 -3.97 25.91 -20.35
N ILE A 221 -4.31 24.82 -19.66
CA ILE A 221 -3.39 23.76 -19.23
C ILE A 221 -3.52 22.59 -20.21
N MET A 222 -2.46 22.29 -20.95
CA MET A 222 -2.46 21.33 -22.07
C MET A 222 -1.14 20.57 -22.17
N GLY A 223 -1.18 19.40 -22.82
CA GLY A 223 0.02 18.62 -23.14
C GLY A 223 0.88 18.32 -21.93
N THR A 224 2.18 18.59 -22.03
CA THR A 224 3.17 18.33 -20.97
C THR A 224 2.92 19.12 -19.69
N GLU A 225 2.24 20.27 -19.76
CA GLU A 225 1.87 21.04 -18.57
C GLU A 225 0.84 20.27 -17.73
N LEU A 226 -0.13 19.62 -18.37
CA LEU A 226 -1.12 18.78 -17.69
C LEU A 226 -0.46 17.54 -17.07
N ASP A 227 0.48 16.92 -17.76
CA ASP A 227 1.23 15.77 -17.22
C ASP A 227 2.04 16.17 -15.98
N SER A 228 2.67 17.36 -16.01
CA SER A 228 3.44 17.89 -14.87
C SER A 228 2.52 18.23 -13.69
N PHE A 229 1.36 18.81 -13.96
CA PHE A 229 0.31 19.01 -12.95
C PHE A 229 -0.10 17.68 -12.31
N LEU A 230 -0.42 16.67 -13.12
CA LEU A 230 -0.85 15.37 -12.62
C LEU A 230 0.25 14.68 -11.80
N ALA A 231 1.50 14.73 -12.26
CA ALA A 231 2.63 14.18 -11.53
C ALA A 231 2.80 14.83 -10.15
N LEU A 232 2.77 16.17 -10.08
CA LEU A 232 2.90 16.90 -8.83
C LEU A 232 1.78 16.56 -7.85
N PHE A 233 0.52 16.68 -8.28
CA PHE A 233 -0.63 16.46 -7.38
C PHE A 233 -0.84 14.98 -7.04
N HIS A 234 -0.35 14.06 -7.88
CA HIS A 234 -0.24 12.64 -7.55
C HIS A 234 0.82 12.39 -6.47
N GLY A 235 2.02 12.95 -6.63
CA GLY A 235 3.10 12.85 -5.64
C GLY A 235 2.70 13.43 -4.27
N LEU A 236 1.96 14.54 -4.26
CA LEU A 236 1.41 15.14 -3.03
C LEU A 236 0.25 14.34 -2.40
N GLY A 237 -0.16 13.21 -2.99
CA GLY A 237 -1.28 12.38 -2.51
C GLY A 237 -2.65 13.07 -2.58
N GLN A 238 -2.79 14.15 -3.36
CA GLN A 238 -4.02 14.93 -3.49
C GLN A 238 -5.03 14.33 -4.47
N LEU A 239 -4.52 13.53 -5.42
CA LEU A 239 -5.25 12.73 -6.40
C LEU A 239 -4.41 11.51 -6.76
N LEU A 240 -4.98 10.54 -7.48
CA LEU A 240 -4.21 9.46 -8.08
C LEU A 240 -4.33 9.47 -9.60
N TYR A 241 -3.19 9.45 -10.27
CA TYR A 241 -3.11 9.32 -11.72
C TYR A 241 -2.00 8.33 -12.08
N PHE A 242 -2.35 7.36 -12.92
CA PHE A 242 -1.40 6.40 -13.45
C PHE A 242 -1.49 6.41 -14.97
N ARG A 243 -0.35 6.23 -15.63
CA ARG A 243 -0.34 6.23 -17.09
C ARG A 243 -1.19 5.07 -17.61
N GLY A 244 -2.19 5.38 -18.43
CA GLY A 244 -3.10 4.37 -18.98
C GLY A 244 -4.22 3.94 -18.02
N SER A 245 -4.40 4.60 -16.87
CA SER A 245 -5.57 4.39 -16.03
C SER A 245 -6.85 4.90 -16.69
N PRO A 246 -8.03 4.39 -16.32
CA PRO A 246 -9.32 4.83 -16.89
C PRO A 246 -9.66 6.31 -16.60
N GLY A 247 -8.96 6.93 -15.64
CA GLY A 247 -9.17 8.32 -15.27
C GLY A 247 -8.26 8.75 -14.13
N VAL A 248 -8.58 9.90 -13.55
CA VAL A 248 -7.92 10.44 -12.35
C VAL A 248 -8.84 10.24 -11.15
N VAL A 249 -8.32 9.58 -10.12
CA VAL A 249 -9.05 9.43 -8.85
C VAL A 249 -8.90 10.70 -8.05
N LEU A 250 -10.02 11.33 -7.75
CA LEU A 250 -10.07 12.54 -6.96
C LEU A 250 -10.11 12.21 -5.46
N GLU A 251 -10.79 11.15 -5.04
CA GLU A 251 -10.82 10.75 -3.62
C GLU A 251 -10.02 9.45 -3.45
N PRO A 252 -8.73 9.46 -3.10
CA PRO A 252 -7.95 8.22 -3.03
C PRO A 252 -8.51 7.22 -2.02
N GLN A 253 -9.14 7.70 -0.93
CA GLN A 253 -9.84 6.86 0.04
C GLN A 253 -10.97 6.04 -0.60
N TRP A 254 -11.69 6.59 -1.58
CA TRP A 254 -12.78 5.88 -2.26
C TRP A 254 -12.25 4.65 -3.03
N LEU A 255 -11.13 4.80 -3.72
CA LEU A 255 -10.47 3.69 -4.40
C LEU A 255 -9.87 2.70 -3.38
N LEU A 256 -9.23 3.19 -2.30
CA LEU A 256 -8.67 2.35 -1.24
C LEU A 256 -9.75 1.47 -0.59
N ASP A 257 -10.90 2.05 -0.25
CA ASP A 257 -12.03 1.32 0.33
C ASP A 257 -12.51 0.21 -0.62
N ALA A 258 -12.61 0.50 -1.92
CA ALA A 258 -13.03 -0.47 -2.93
C ALA A 258 -12.02 -1.63 -3.09
N MET A 259 -10.73 -1.32 -3.12
CA MET A 259 -9.66 -2.33 -3.18
C MET A 259 -9.63 -3.19 -1.91
N ALA A 260 -9.73 -2.56 -0.73
CA ALA A 260 -9.72 -3.24 0.56
C ALA A 260 -10.93 -4.18 0.73
N GLN A 261 -12.10 -3.82 0.21
CA GLN A 261 -13.27 -4.71 0.20
C GLN A 261 -13.05 -5.96 -0.66
N VAL A 262 -12.35 -5.84 -1.79
CA VAL A 262 -12.03 -6.99 -2.66
C VAL A 262 -10.95 -7.86 -2.04
N VAL A 263 -9.78 -7.25 -1.76
CA VAL A 263 -8.60 -7.98 -1.29
C VAL A 263 -8.81 -8.53 0.12
N GLY A 264 -9.52 -7.79 0.97
CA GLY A 264 -9.78 -8.21 2.33
C GLY A 264 -11.04 -9.01 2.57
N CYS A 265 -11.93 -9.09 1.56
CA CYS A 265 -13.24 -9.74 1.61
C CYS A 265 -13.88 -9.79 3.02
N PRO A 266 -14.71 -8.79 3.39
CA PRO A 266 -15.22 -8.60 4.74
C PRO A 266 -15.79 -9.88 5.37
N ARG A 267 -15.45 -10.13 6.65
CA ARG A 267 -15.92 -11.33 7.38
C ARG A 267 -17.44 -11.48 7.40
N VAL A 268 -18.14 -10.37 7.34
CA VAL A 268 -19.61 -10.32 7.34
C VAL A 268 -20.24 -10.88 6.04
N LEU A 269 -19.46 -10.97 4.96
CA LEU A 269 -19.84 -11.59 3.69
C LEU A 269 -19.36 -13.06 3.62
N GLN A 270 -18.41 -13.48 4.46
CA GLN A 270 -17.99 -14.89 4.57
C GLN A 270 -19.15 -15.83 4.97
N ARG A 271 -20.24 -15.28 5.53
CA ARG A 271 -21.44 -16.06 5.90
C ARG A 271 -22.42 -16.29 4.73
N HIS A 272 -22.09 -15.89 3.51
CA HIS A 272 -23.01 -15.92 2.38
C HIS A 272 -22.42 -16.57 1.11
N SER A 273 -23.16 -17.56 0.61
CA SER A 273 -23.17 -18.13 -0.75
C SER A 273 -21.93 -18.90 -1.24
N HIS A 274 -22.21 -19.79 -2.20
CA HIS A 274 -21.23 -20.50 -3.04
C HIS A 274 -20.19 -19.55 -3.69
N ASP A 275 -20.53 -18.27 -3.89
CA ASP A 275 -19.65 -17.30 -4.53
C ASP A 275 -18.45 -16.93 -3.64
N THR A 276 -18.63 -16.81 -2.32
CA THR A 276 -17.51 -16.53 -1.41
C THR A 276 -16.60 -17.74 -1.25
N ALA A 277 -17.16 -18.96 -1.27
CA ALA A 277 -16.37 -20.19 -1.30
C ALA A 277 -15.48 -20.26 -2.55
N ALA A 278 -15.99 -19.88 -3.72
CA ALA A 278 -15.20 -19.80 -4.96
C ALA A 278 -14.03 -18.81 -4.84
N LEU A 279 -14.25 -17.65 -4.22
CA LEU A 279 -13.20 -16.66 -3.99
C LEU A 279 -12.09 -17.21 -3.09
N TRP A 280 -12.44 -17.81 -1.95
CA TRP A 280 -11.44 -18.33 -1.01
C TRP A 280 -10.72 -19.59 -1.50
N GLN A 281 -11.42 -20.47 -2.21
CA GLN A 281 -10.87 -21.75 -2.64
C GLN A 281 -10.13 -21.66 -3.98
N ARG A 282 -10.47 -20.68 -4.84
CA ARG A 282 -9.93 -20.58 -6.20
C ARG A 282 -9.47 -19.17 -6.60
N GLY A 283 -9.62 -18.18 -5.73
CA GLY A 283 -9.39 -16.77 -6.07
C GLY A 283 -10.42 -16.21 -7.05
N GLU A 284 -11.54 -16.90 -7.29
CA GLU A 284 -12.54 -16.51 -8.29
C GLU A 284 -13.62 -15.59 -7.70
N LEU A 285 -13.69 -14.36 -8.20
CA LEU A 285 -14.69 -13.36 -7.85
C LEU A 285 -15.76 -13.26 -8.95
N SER A 286 -17.01 -13.57 -8.61
CA SER A 286 -18.13 -13.40 -9.54
C SER A 286 -18.62 -11.94 -9.59
N ALA A 287 -19.20 -11.51 -10.71
CA ALA A 287 -19.79 -10.16 -10.84
C ALA A 287 -20.86 -9.88 -9.79
N LYS A 288 -21.65 -10.91 -9.45
CA LYS A 288 -22.65 -10.80 -8.39
C LYS A 288 -22.02 -10.51 -7.02
N LEU A 289 -20.93 -11.19 -6.68
CA LEU A 289 -20.24 -10.96 -5.42
C LEU A 289 -19.52 -9.61 -5.42
N LEU A 290 -18.92 -9.20 -6.54
CA LEU A 290 -18.30 -7.87 -6.68
C LEU A 290 -19.32 -6.74 -6.47
N ALA A 291 -20.47 -6.80 -7.15
CA ALA A 291 -21.56 -5.85 -6.95
C ALA A 291 -22.01 -5.84 -5.48
N SER A 292 -22.13 -7.02 -4.85
CA SER A 292 -22.48 -7.12 -3.42
C SER A 292 -21.43 -6.52 -2.50
N LEU A 293 -20.13 -6.62 -2.82
CA LEU A 293 -19.06 -6.01 -2.03
C LEU A 293 -19.25 -4.49 -2.02
N TRP A 294 -19.39 -3.89 -3.20
CA TRP A 294 -19.36 -2.43 -3.35
C TRP A 294 -20.69 -1.71 -3.08
N SER A 295 -21.82 -2.41 -3.13
CA SER A 295 -23.16 -1.86 -2.86
C SER A 295 -23.63 -2.00 -1.40
N THR A 296 -22.86 -2.68 -0.55
CA THR A 296 -23.28 -2.98 0.83
C THR A 296 -22.83 -1.89 1.80
N GLU A 297 -23.77 -1.10 2.32
CA GLU A 297 -23.54 -0.23 3.49
C GLU A 297 -23.88 -1.00 4.77
N ARG A 298 -22.94 -1.09 5.72
CA ARG A 298 -23.21 -1.69 7.04
C ARG A 298 -22.73 -0.78 8.17
N SER A 299 -23.67 -0.47 9.06
CA SER A 299 -23.44 0.28 10.30
C SER A 299 -22.54 -0.50 11.25
N PRO A 300 -21.67 0.18 12.04
CA PRO A 300 -20.86 -0.47 13.06
C PRO A 300 -21.75 -1.09 14.15
N GLN A 301 -21.87 -2.41 14.16
CA GLN A 301 -22.11 -3.11 15.42
C GLN A 301 -20.75 -3.34 16.07
N ALA A 302 -20.64 -3.02 17.36
CA ALA A 302 -19.42 -3.17 18.13
C ALA A 302 -19.02 -4.65 18.22
N THR A 303 -18.20 -5.11 17.27
CA THR A 303 -17.47 -6.37 17.42
C THR A 303 -16.09 -6.06 17.95
N SER A 304 -15.88 -6.46 19.20
CA SER A 304 -14.59 -6.43 19.89
C SER A 304 -13.62 -7.37 19.16
N GLY A 305 -12.79 -6.84 18.27
CA GLY A 305 -11.68 -7.59 17.69
C GLY A 305 -11.45 -7.30 16.22
N GLY A 306 -10.58 -6.33 15.93
CA GLY A 306 -9.97 -6.17 14.62
C GLY A 306 -10.41 -4.92 13.86
N ILE A 307 -9.40 -4.15 13.47
CA ILE A 307 -9.46 -2.95 12.64
C ILE A 307 -10.20 -3.28 11.31
N PHE A 308 -11.17 -2.45 10.96
CA PHE A 308 -12.05 -2.48 9.76
C PHE A 308 -13.23 -3.48 9.73
N GLN A 309 -14.42 -2.97 10.08
CA GLN A 309 -15.67 -3.45 9.48
C GLN A 309 -16.76 -2.38 9.39
N ARG A 310 -16.39 -1.12 9.09
CA ARG A 310 -17.35 -0.20 8.46
C ARG A 310 -17.35 -0.54 6.97
N LEU A 311 -18.41 -1.18 6.49
CA LEU A 311 -18.61 -1.29 5.05
C LEU A 311 -19.28 0.00 4.59
N ARG A 312 -18.49 0.82 3.89
CA ARG A 312 -19.00 1.97 3.17
C ARG A 312 -19.43 1.49 1.78
N MET A 313 -20.61 1.90 1.34
CA MET A 313 -20.99 1.77 -0.06
C MET A 313 -20.03 2.62 -0.91
N VAL A 314 -19.28 1.96 -1.79
CA VAL A 314 -18.29 2.61 -2.66
C VAL A 314 -18.81 2.77 -4.09
N ALA A 315 -19.67 1.87 -4.58
CA ALA A 315 -20.34 2.03 -5.87
C ALA A 315 -21.80 2.42 -5.65
N LYS A 316 -22.20 3.60 -6.14
CA LYS A 316 -23.58 4.11 -6.08
C LYS A 316 -24.30 4.02 -7.42
N SER A 317 -23.54 3.83 -8.49
CA SER A 317 -24.03 3.70 -9.86
C SER A 317 -23.28 2.60 -10.59
N GLU A 318 -23.86 2.09 -11.68
CA GLU A 318 -23.18 1.15 -12.58
C GLU A 318 -21.88 1.74 -13.15
N ARG A 319 -21.87 3.05 -13.42
CA ARG A 319 -20.68 3.79 -13.87
C ARG A 319 -19.54 3.75 -12.83
N ASP A 320 -19.87 3.84 -11.54
CA ASP A 320 -18.86 3.74 -10.47
C ASP A 320 -18.29 2.33 -10.38
N GLU A 321 -19.14 1.30 -10.45
CA GLU A 321 -18.72 -0.10 -10.45
C GLU A 321 -17.82 -0.41 -11.66
N GLU A 322 -18.20 0.02 -12.86
CA GLU A 322 -17.38 -0.15 -14.06
C GLU A 322 -16.03 0.54 -13.94
N THR A 323 -16.00 1.75 -13.38
CA THR A 323 -14.78 2.52 -13.22
C THR A 323 -13.85 1.92 -12.17
N LEU A 324 -14.38 1.56 -10.99
CA LEU A 324 -13.61 0.87 -9.95
C LEU A 324 -13.02 -0.42 -10.47
N ARG A 325 -13.82 -1.22 -11.19
CA ARG A 325 -13.36 -2.44 -11.83
C ARG A 325 -12.22 -2.16 -12.81
N ALA A 326 -12.36 -1.17 -13.69
CA ALA A 326 -11.31 -0.82 -14.63
C ALA A 326 -10.02 -0.38 -13.92
N PHE A 327 -10.10 0.33 -12.79
CA PHE A 327 -8.93 0.64 -11.96
C PHE A 327 -8.31 -0.63 -11.36
N LEU A 328 -9.10 -1.53 -10.76
CA LEU A 328 -8.57 -2.76 -10.18
C LEU A 328 -7.95 -3.69 -11.24
N GLU A 329 -8.52 -3.75 -12.44
CA GLU A 329 -7.93 -4.45 -13.60
C GLU A 329 -6.61 -3.79 -14.05
N HIS A 330 -6.56 -2.46 -14.09
CA HIS A 330 -5.35 -1.70 -14.38
C HIS A 330 -4.23 -1.98 -13.37
N PHE A 331 -4.55 -2.07 -12.07
CA PHE A 331 -3.57 -2.36 -11.02
C PHE A 331 -3.20 -3.84 -10.87
N GLY A 332 -3.83 -4.74 -11.64
CA GLY A 332 -3.60 -6.18 -11.55
C GLY A 332 -4.19 -6.83 -10.29
N LEU A 333 -5.14 -6.15 -9.63
CA LEU A 333 -5.89 -6.70 -8.50
C LEU A 333 -7.05 -7.57 -8.94
N LEU A 334 -7.56 -7.35 -10.16
CA LEU A 334 -8.52 -8.19 -10.83
C LEU A 334 -8.00 -8.61 -12.21
N VAL A 335 -8.19 -9.88 -12.55
CA VAL A 335 -7.82 -10.42 -13.85
C VAL A 335 -9.05 -11.08 -14.47
N PRO A 336 -9.58 -10.59 -15.60
CA PRO A 336 -10.80 -11.14 -16.19
C PRO A 336 -10.59 -12.60 -16.60
N VAL A 337 -11.54 -13.47 -16.27
CA VAL A 337 -11.54 -14.87 -16.68
C VAL A 337 -12.30 -15.01 -18.00
N PRO A 338 -11.73 -15.67 -19.03
CA PRO A 338 -12.45 -15.96 -20.26
C PRO A 338 -13.72 -16.76 -19.94
N SER A 339 -14.88 -16.31 -20.43
CA SER A 339 -16.15 -17.00 -20.20
C SER A 339 -16.16 -18.33 -20.95
N THR A 340 -15.92 -19.44 -20.25
CA THR A 340 -15.83 -20.79 -20.83
C THR A 340 -17.15 -21.58 -20.80
N GLY A 341 -18.26 -20.98 -20.32
CA GLY A 341 -19.53 -21.69 -20.11
C GLY A 341 -20.80 -20.96 -20.57
N LEU A 342 -21.89 -21.73 -20.66
CA LEU A 342 -23.25 -21.34 -21.09
C LEU A 342 -23.89 -20.20 -20.26
N SER A 343 -23.35 -19.89 -19.08
CA SER A 343 -23.92 -18.88 -18.17
C SER A 343 -23.59 -17.44 -18.57
N GLY A 344 -22.57 -17.18 -19.40
CA GLY A 344 -22.16 -15.84 -19.82
C GLY A 344 -21.79 -14.86 -18.69
N ALA A 345 -21.77 -15.32 -17.43
CA ALA A 345 -21.54 -14.48 -16.27
C ALA A 345 -20.05 -14.11 -16.17
N ARG A 346 -19.77 -12.81 -16.05
CA ARG A 346 -18.40 -12.32 -15.87
C ARG A 346 -17.84 -12.72 -14.50
N SER A 347 -16.58 -13.12 -14.48
CA SER A 347 -15.81 -13.40 -13.27
C SER A 347 -14.36 -12.94 -13.45
N TRP A 348 -13.68 -12.74 -12.32
CA TRP A 348 -12.29 -12.32 -12.24
C TRP A 348 -11.52 -13.23 -11.30
N LEU A 349 -10.21 -13.38 -11.54
CA LEU A 349 -9.29 -13.85 -10.52
C LEU A 349 -8.82 -12.67 -9.68
N VAL A 350 -8.73 -12.87 -8.37
CA VAL A 350 -8.05 -11.98 -7.43
C VAL A 350 -6.70 -12.61 -7.12
N PRO A 351 -5.59 -12.18 -7.74
CA PRO A 351 -4.35 -12.94 -7.70
C PRO A 351 -3.78 -13.10 -6.27
N SER A 352 -3.96 -12.09 -5.42
CA SER A 352 -3.53 -12.14 -4.01
C SER A 352 -4.36 -13.08 -3.12
N LEU A 353 -5.50 -13.58 -3.62
CA LEU A 353 -6.35 -14.55 -2.93
C LEU A 353 -6.33 -15.94 -3.58
N LEU A 354 -5.40 -16.18 -4.51
CA LEU A 354 -5.23 -17.52 -5.07
C LEU A 354 -4.77 -18.48 -3.97
N PRO A 355 -5.33 -19.70 -3.91
CA PRO A 355 -4.96 -20.68 -2.90
C PRO A 355 -3.49 -21.07 -3.06
N LYS A 356 -2.78 -21.18 -1.94
CA LYS A 356 -1.46 -21.84 -1.90
C LYS A 356 -1.68 -23.32 -2.24
N ARG A 357 -0.99 -23.83 -3.26
CA ARG A 357 -1.07 -25.26 -3.64
C ARG A 357 -0.03 -26.04 -2.85
N ASN A 358 -0.45 -27.05 -2.09
CA ASN A 358 0.49 -27.99 -1.48
C ASN A 358 1.12 -28.87 -2.57
N HIS A 359 2.43 -28.80 -2.73
CA HIS A 359 3.14 -29.81 -3.52
C HIS A 359 3.14 -31.15 -2.75
N PRO A 360 2.85 -32.30 -3.39
CA PRO A 360 3.35 -33.57 -2.84
C PRO A 360 4.89 -33.49 -2.83
N ALA A 361 5.52 -34.06 -1.80
CA ALA A 361 6.93 -33.96 -1.43
C ALA A 361 7.99 -34.36 -2.50
N ALA A 362 7.58 -34.60 -3.75
CA ALA A 362 8.48 -34.67 -4.90
C ALA A 362 8.86 -33.24 -5.32
N GLY A 363 10.15 -32.92 -5.24
CA GLY A 363 10.66 -31.59 -5.57
C GLY A 363 10.31 -31.13 -6.99
N PRO A 364 10.45 -29.82 -7.30
CA PRO A 364 10.08 -29.23 -8.58
C PRO A 364 10.75 -29.87 -9.81
N ALA A 365 11.79 -30.69 -9.59
CA ALA A 365 12.59 -31.35 -10.63
C ALA A 365 11.84 -32.43 -11.44
N GLU A 366 10.80 -33.08 -10.91
CA GLU A 366 10.14 -34.18 -11.63
C GLU A 366 9.08 -33.69 -12.64
N ALA A 367 8.62 -32.44 -12.54
CA ALA A 367 7.58 -31.88 -13.40
C ALA A 367 8.11 -31.10 -14.63
N LEU A 368 9.41 -30.86 -14.71
CA LEU A 368 9.99 -29.96 -15.71
C LEU A 368 10.66 -30.75 -16.85
N GLY A 369 10.26 -30.45 -18.08
CA GLY A 369 10.85 -31.02 -19.30
C GLY A 369 12.33 -30.66 -19.50
N LYS A 370 12.89 -31.08 -20.65
CA LYS A 370 14.33 -31.13 -21.00
C LYS A 370 15.16 -29.83 -20.85
N ALA A 371 14.58 -28.69 -20.50
CA ALA A 371 15.30 -27.48 -20.13
C ALA A 371 14.51 -26.71 -19.06
N SER A 372 15.14 -26.44 -17.92
CA SER A 372 14.59 -25.61 -16.84
C SER A 372 15.38 -24.32 -16.73
N LEU A 373 14.69 -23.21 -16.53
CA LEU A 373 15.28 -21.90 -16.27
C LEU A 373 14.87 -21.47 -14.86
N PHE A 374 15.86 -21.15 -14.04
CA PHE A 374 15.64 -20.72 -12.65
C PHE A 374 15.89 -19.21 -12.56
N PHE A 375 14.96 -18.51 -11.91
CA PHE A 375 15.12 -17.11 -11.57
C PHE A 375 15.17 -17.00 -10.05
N ASP A 376 16.29 -16.51 -9.52
CA ASP A 376 16.39 -16.14 -8.12
C ASP A 376 16.30 -14.61 -8.00
N PHE A 377 15.45 -14.17 -7.08
CA PHE A 377 15.25 -12.75 -6.80
C PHE A 377 16.00 -12.37 -5.51
N HIS A 378 16.73 -11.27 -5.56
CA HIS A 378 17.50 -10.75 -4.44
C HIS A 378 17.10 -9.32 -4.06
N GLY A 379 17.48 -8.91 -2.84
CA GLY A 379 17.25 -7.56 -2.34
C GLY A 379 15.76 -7.19 -2.26
N ALA A 380 15.44 -5.94 -2.60
CA ALA A 380 14.08 -5.39 -2.51
C ALA A 380 13.06 -6.16 -3.37
N LEU A 381 13.47 -6.69 -4.53
CA LEU A 381 12.56 -7.45 -5.41
C LEU A 381 12.06 -8.73 -4.76
N ARG A 382 12.93 -9.41 -3.98
CA ARG A 382 12.54 -10.60 -3.21
C ARG A 382 11.46 -10.25 -2.19
N GLN A 383 11.64 -9.15 -1.48
CA GLN A 383 10.69 -8.72 -0.45
C GLN A 383 9.37 -8.26 -1.06
N LEU A 384 9.37 -7.80 -2.31
CA LEU A 384 8.17 -7.38 -3.02
C LEU A 384 7.47 -8.49 -3.80
N LEU A 385 7.93 -9.74 -3.75
CA LEU A 385 7.25 -10.85 -4.43
C LEU A 385 5.74 -10.95 -4.11
N PRO A 386 5.27 -10.73 -2.86
CA PRO A 386 3.84 -10.75 -2.53
C PRO A 386 2.99 -9.73 -3.30
N SER A 387 3.58 -8.62 -3.77
CA SER A 387 2.89 -7.62 -4.59
C SER A 387 3.24 -7.71 -6.07
N LEU A 388 4.47 -8.12 -6.40
CA LEU A 388 5.00 -8.20 -7.75
C LEU A 388 4.43 -9.40 -8.53
N LEU A 389 4.38 -10.58 -7.92
CA LEU A 389 3.93 -11.80 -8.60
C LEU A 389 2.45 -11.74 -9.03
N PRO A 390 1.51 -11.30 -8.18
CA PRO A 390 0.14 -10.96 -8.59
C PRO A 390 0.05 -10.09 -9.85
N ARG A 391 0.88 -9.05 -9.91
CA ARG A 391 0.89 -8.09 -11.03
C ARG A 391 1.50 -8.68 -12.28
N LEU A 392 2.62 -9.38 -12.15
CA LEU A 392 3.24 -10.09 -13.27
C LEU A 392 2.27 -11.10 -13.87
N PHE A 393 1.57 -11.85 -13.03
CA PHE A 393 0.52 -12.76 -13.47
C PHE A 393 -0.60 -12.03 -14.22
N ALA A 394 -1.07 -10.90 -13.71
CA ALA A 394 -2.09 -10.09 -14.37
C ALA A 394 -1.64 -9.61 -15.76
N GLU A 395 -0.39 -9.13 -15.89
CA GLU A 395 0.17 -8.69 -17.16
C GLU A 395 0.38 -9.84 -18.15
N LEU A 396 0.84 -11.01 -17.68
CA LEU A 396 0.97 -12.21 -18.52
C LEU A 396 -0.39 -12.70 -19.04
N GLN A 397 -1.46 -12.56 -18.26
CA GLN A 397 -2.80 -12.88 -18.71
C GLN A 397 -3.32 -11.91 -19.78
N LYS A 398 -2.97 -10.63 -19.67
CA LYS A 398 -3.31 -9.59 -20.66
C LYS A 398 -2.53 -9.74 -21.97
N SER A 399 -1.30 -10.27 -21.94
CA SER A 399 -0.43 -10.41 -23.10
C SER A 399 -1.05 -11.25 -24.23
N GLU A 400 -1.16 -10.70 -25.44
CA GLU A 400 -1.69 -11.41 -26.62
C GLU A 400 -0.73 -12.48 -27.15
N ASP A 401 0.57 -12.38 -26.83
CA ASP A 401 1.62 -13.26 -27.31
C ASP A 401 1.65 -14.63 -26.60
N LEU A 402 0.99 -14.75 -25.45
CA LEU A 402 0.89 -16.02 -24.72
C LEU A 402 -0.27 -16.86 -25.24
N SER A 403 0.01 -18.13 -25.55
CA SER A 403 -1.02 -19.08 -25.95
C SER A 403 -2.05 -19.32 -24.84
N SER A 404 -3.31 -19.55 -25.22
CA SER A 404 -4.40 -19.83 -24.28
C SER A 404 -4.11 -21.04 -23.37
N GLN A 405 -3.33 -22.01 -23.85
CA GLN A 405 -2.90 -23.17 -23.05
C GLN A 405 -1.97 -22.77 -21.91
N VAL A 406 -1.03 -21.84 -22.14
CA VAL A 406 -0.14 -21.34 -21.08
C VAL A 406 -0.94 -20.52 -20.08
N LYS A 407 -1.82 -19.64 -20.56
CA LYS A 407 -2.71 -18.82 -19.72
C LYS A 407 -3.60 -19.64 -18.78
N MET A 408 -4.04 -20.83 -19.19
CA MET A 408 -4.84 -21.71 -18.32
C MET A 408 -4.05 -22.29 -17.14
N VAL A 409 -2.73 -22.42 -17.26
CA VAL A 409 -1.87 -23.04 -16.21
C VAL A 409 -1.26 -21.99 -15.27
N LEU A 410 -1.11 -20.74 -15.74
CA LEU A 410 -0.54 -19.63 -14.96
C LEU A 410 -1.14 -19.46 -13.54
N PRO A 411 -2.48 -19.56 -13.31
CA PRO A 411 -3.03 -19.40 -11.96
C PRO A 411 -2.51 -20.48 -11.00
N GLY A 412 -2.31 -21.69 -11.53
CA GLY A 412 -1.72 -22.81 -10.79
C GLY A 412 -0.25 -22.59 -10.45
N LEU A 413 0.51 -21.91 -11.30
CA LEU A 413 1.93 -21.57 -11.05
C LEU A 413 2.07 -20.44 -10.03
N LEU A 414 1.20 -19.44 -10.08
CA LEU A 414 1.22 -18.35 -9.09
C LEU A 414 0.90 -18.85 -7.68
N GLY A 415 -0.05 -19.77 -7.54
CA GLY A 415 -0.36 -20.43 -6.26
C GLY A 415 0.80 -21.27 -5.70
N LEU A 416 1.75 -21.71 -6.54
CA LEU A 416 2.97 -22.40 -6.12
C LEU A 416 4.06 -21.42 -5.67
N LEU A 417 4.20 -20.27 -6.33
CA LEU A 417 5.22 -19.27 -5.97
C LEU A 417 4.94 -18.60 -4.61
N HIS A 418 3.67 -18.48 -4.21
CA HIS A 418 3.31 -18.02 -2.86
C HIS A 418 3.79 -18.97 -1.74
N GLU A 419 4.06 -20.25 -2.04
CA GLU A 419 4.64 -21.21 -1.09
C GLU A 419 6.15 -20.97 -0.92
N VAL A 420 6.89 -20.82 -2.03
CA VAL A 420 8.35 -20.59 -2.01
C VAL A 420 8.70 -19.25 -1.34
N SER A 421 7.83 -18.23 -1.47
CA SER A 421 7.99 -16.97 -0.76
C SER A 421 7.74 -17.08 0.75
N GLY A 422 7.00 -18.08 1.22
CA GLY A 422 6.72 -18.32 2.64
C GLY A 422 7.61 -19.39 3.29
N ALA A 423 8.12 -20.34 2.49
CA ALA A 423 9.11 -21.32 2.90
C ALA A 423 10.53 -20.74 2.73
N ALA A 424 10.89 -19.78 3.59
CA ALA A 424 12.23 -19.23 3.67
C ALA A 424 13.25 -20.21 4.29
N ASP A 425 13.23 -21.49 3.89
CA ASP A 425 14.01 -22.57 4.52
C ASP A 425 14.85 -23.39 3.52
N LEU A 426 15.38 -22.73 2.48
CA LEU A 426 16.40 -23.31 1.59
C LEU A 426 17.77 -22.62 1.71
N ARG A 427 18.06 -21.99 2.85
CA ARG A 427 19.33 -21.26 3.06
C ARG A 427 20.44 -22.00 3.81
N ASP A 428 20.27 -23.28 4.14
CA ASP A 428 21.31 -24.05 4.85
C ASP A 428 21.97 -25.19 4.05
N SER A 429 21.71 -25.31 2.75
CA SER A 429 22.57 -26.14 1.90
C SER A 429 23.56 -25.25 1.16
N GLY A 430 24.78 -25.18 1.69
CA GLY A 430 25.93 -24.51 1.09
C GLY A 430 26.35 -25.17 -0.23
N VAL A 431 25.52 -25.04 -1.25
CA VAL A 431 25.82 -25.45 -2.62
C VAL A 431 25.37 -24.32 -3.53
N GLY A 432 26.32 -23.46 -3.91
CA GLY A 432 26.11 -22.52 -4.99
C GLY A 432 25.93 -23.27 -6.31
N PHE A 433 24.91 -22.90 -7.06
CA PHE A 433 24.82 -23.07 -8.50
C PHE A 433 24.07 -21.91 -9.13
#